data_AF-A0A7S2WDS4-F1
#
_entry.id   AF-A0A7S2WDS4-F1
#
_cell.length_a   1.000
_cell.length_b   1.000
_cell.length_c   1.000
_cell.angle_alpha   90.00
_cell.angle_beta   90.00
_cell.angle_gamma   90.00
#
_symmetry.space_group_name_H-M   'P 1'
#
loop_
_entity.id
_entity.type
_entity.pdbx_description
1 polymer ?
#
loop_
_entity_poly.entity_id
_entity_poly.type
_entity_poly.pdbx_seq_one_letter_code
_entity_poly.pdbx_strand_id
1 'polypeptide(L)'
;MGKGAAKGKAANKAKAKRADKIVEDKTFGLKNKNKSKKVQNYIKQVGANARHGKSEEQIRAEAAKKKREKEAQKNAEKEMLALLGEAYALDGKKKKKKKPKKTAEDEAK
;
A
#
# COMPACT_ATOMS: atom_id res chain seq x y z
N MET A 1 -6.04 -22.49 -33.50
CA MET A 1 -6.49 -21.74 -32.30
C MET A 1 -5.36 -20.81 -31.85
N GLY A 2 -5.49 -19.48 -31.88
CA GLY A 2 -4.35 -18.60 -31.52
C GLY A 2 -4.55 -17.08 -31.62
N LYS A 3 -5.57 -16.60 -32.34
CA LYS A 3 -5.82 -15.14 -32.51
C LYS A 3 -6.33 -14.42 -31.24
N GLY A 4 -6.83 -15.14 -30.23
CA GLY A 4 -7.35 -14.55 -28.98
C GLY A 4 -6.27 -14.07 -28.00
N ALA A 5 -5.18 -14.84 -27.84
CA ALA A 5 -4.13 -14.54 -26.85
C ALA A 5 -3.26 -13.32 -27.25
N ALA A 6 -3.01 -13.14 -28.55
CA ALA A 6 -2.24 -11.99 -29.06
C ALA A 6 -3.00 -10.66 -28.92
N LYS A 7 -4.33 -10.66 -29.16
CA LYS A 7 -5.19 -9.48 -28.94
C LYS A 7 -5.27 -9.09 -27.45
N GLY A 8 -5.35 -10.08 -26.55
CA GLY A 8 -5.33 -9.83 -25.10
C GLY A 8 -4.04 -9.18 -24.60
N LYS A 9 -2.87 -9.66 -25.07
CA LYS A 9 -1.57 -9.09 -24.70
C LYS A 9 -1.36 -7.67 -25.26
N ALA A 10 -1.78 -7.40 -26.50
CA ALA A 10 -1.69 -6.07 -27.10
C ALA A 10 -2.58 -5.05 -26.37
N ALA A 11 -3.82 -5.43 -26.02
CA ALA A 11 -4.73 -4.58 -25.27
C ALA A 11 -4.22 -4.27 -23.86
N ASN A 12 -3.59 -5.25 -23.19
CA ASN A 12 -3.03 -5.05 -21.85
C ASN A 12 -1.81 -4.11 -21.88
N LYS A 13 -0.92 -4.25 -22.87
CA LYS A 13 0.21 -3.32 -23.09
C LYS A 13 -0.26 -1.89 -23.37
N ALA A 14 -1.33 -1.72 -24.13
CA ALA A 14 -1.92 -0.41 -24.40
C ALA A 14 -2.51 0.24 -23.13
N LYS A 15 -3.17 -0.54 -22.27
CA LYS A 15 -3.69 -0.05 -20.97
C LYS A 15 -2.57 0.35 -20.02
N ALA A 16 -1.49 -0.43 -19.94
CA ALA A 16 -0.32 -0.11 -19.14
C ALA A 16 0.31 1.23 -19.57
N LYS A 17 0.55 1.41 -20.87
CA LYS A 17 1.08 2.67 -21.42
C LYS A 17 0.21 3.88 -21.10
N ARG A 18 -1.12 3.73 -21.15
CA ARG A 18 -2.06 4.80 -20.78
C ARG A 18 -1.97 5.12 -19.28
N ALA A 19 -1.89 4.09 -18.43
CA ALA A 19 -1.74 4.27 -16.99
C ALA A 19 -0.41 4.97 -16.64
N ASP A 20 0.70 4.59 -17.28
CA ASP A 20 2.00 5.20 -17.02
C ASP A 20 2.00 6.69 -17.41
N LYS A 21 1.39 7.07 -18.53
CA LYS A 21 1.18 8.50 -18.89
C LYS A 21 0.38 9.27 -17.84
N ILE A 22 -0.70 8.69 -17.34
CA ILE A 22 -1.53 9.33 -16.30
C ILE A 22 -0.72 9.52 -15.01
N VAL A 23 0.14 8.57 -14.67
CA VAL A 23 1.02 8.67 -13.50
C VAL A 23 2.06 9.76 -13.73
N GLU A 24 2.69 9.81 -14.90
CA GLU A 24 3.66 10.85 -15.25
C GLU A 24 3.03 12.25 -15.19
N ASP A 25 1.85 12.45 -15.76
CA ASP A 25 1.14 13.74 -15.72
C ASP A 25 0.76 14.14 -14.29
N LYS A 26 0.14 13.24 -13.52
CA LYS A 26 -0.31 13.53 -12.14
C LYS A 26 0.82 13.66 -11.13
N THR A 27 2.00 13.17 -11.47
CA THR A 27 3.20 13.26 -10.62
C THR A 27 4.25 14.22 -11.19
N PHE A 28 3.91 14.91 -12.29
CA PHE A 28 4.74 15.94 -12.88
C PHE A 28 5.00 17.04 -11.84
N GLY A 29 6.27 17.44 -11.68
CA GLY A 29 6.68 18.42 -10.67
C GLY A 29 6.92 17.88 -9.26
N LEU A 30 6.47 16.67 -8.92
CA LEU A 30 6.82 16.03 -7.64
C LEU A 30 8.22 15.40 -7.65
N LYS A 31 8.87 15.31 -8.83
CA LYS A 31 10.19 14.70 -9.04
C LYS A 31 11.31 15.24 -8.13
N ASN A 32 11.37 16.54 -7.87
CA ASN A 32 12.35 17.12 -6.93
C ASN A 32 12.07 16.78 -5.46
N LYS A 33 10.88 16.24 -5.17
CA LYS A 33 10.41 15.83 -3.84
C LYS A 33 10.27 14.29 -3.73
N ASN A 34 10.67 13.51 -4.75
CA ASN A 34 10.65 12.04 -4.74
C ASN A 34 11.55 11.41 -3.68
N LYS A 35 12.40 12.20 -3.02
CA LYS A 35 13.18 11.80 -1.85
C LYS A 35 12.31 11.66 -0.58
N SER A 36 11.16 12.35 -0.53
CA SER A 36 10.24 12.27 0.60
C SER A 36 9.41 10.99 0.55
N LYS A 37 9.38 10.25 1.67
CA LYS A 37 8.53 9.07 1.85
C LYS A 37 7.05 9.36 1.56
N LYS A 38 6.58 10.57 1.87
CA LYS A 38 5.20 10.99 1.60
C LYS A 38 4.91 11.06 0.09
N VAL A 39 5.86 11.61 -0.67
CA VAL A 39 5.75 11.74 -2.13
C VAL A 39 5.85 10.36 -2.80
N GLN A 40 6.77 9.50 -2.34
CA GLN A 40 6.85 8.13 -2.83
C GLN A 40 5.54 7.35 -2.62
N ASN A 41 4.91 7.51 -1.45
CA ASN A 41 3.62 6.87 -1.16
C ASN A 41 2.50 7.41 -2.05
N TYR A 42 2.47 8.72 -2.29
CA TYR A 42 1.51 9.33 -3.20
C TYR A 42 1.65 8.81 -4.64
N ILE A 43 2.88 8.75 -5.17
CA ILE A 43 3.15 8.21 -6.51
C ILE A 43 2.67 6.77 -6.63
N LYS A 44 2.92 5.93 -5.61
CA LYS A 44 2.43 4.54 -5.57
C LYS A 44 0.90 4.48 -5.58
N GLN A 45 0.23 5.34 -4.82
CA GLN A 45 -1.22 5.41 -4.79
C GLN A 45 -1.81 5.83 -6.14
N VAL A 46 -1.24 6.86 -6.78
CA VAL A 46 -1.65 7.32 -8.11
C VAL A 46 -1.44 6.21 -9.16
N GLY A 47 -0.30 5.50 -9.11
CA GLY A 47 -0.02 4.35 -9.98
C GLY A 47 -0.98 3.18 -9.81
N ALA A 48 -1.31 2.83 -8.56
CA ALA A 48 -2.30 1.79 -8.28
C ALA A 48 -3.68 2.17 -8.85
N ASN A 49 -4.11 3.42 -8.64
CA ASN A 49 -5.39 3.91 -9.15
C ASN A 49 -5.44 3.91 -10.68
N ALA A 50 -4.36 4.34 -11.35
CA ALA A 50 -4.28 4.37 -12.82
C ALA A 50 -4.29 2.95 -13.44
N ARG A 51 -3.65 1.97 -12.79
CA ARG A 51 -3.56 0.58 -13.30
C ARG A 51 -4.80 -0.26 -13.06
N HIS A 52 -5.46 -0.07 -11.92
CA HIS A 52 -6.65 -0.83 -11.57
C HIS A 52 -7.94 -0.22 -12.09
N GLY A 53 -7.90 0.98 -12.68
CA GLY A 53 -9.06 1.63 -13.27
C GLY A 53 -10.22 1.82 -12.30
N LYS A 54 -9.93 1.85 -10.99
CA LYS A 54 -10.96 2.02 -9.97
C LYS A 54 -11.60 3.39 -10.15
N SER A 55 -12.92 3.43 -10.19
CA SER A 55 -13.65 4.69 -10.20
C SER A 55 -13.39 5.45 -8.88
N GLU A 56 -13.51 6.77 -8.90
CA GLU A 56 -13.40 7.58 -7.67
C GLU A 56 -14.32 7.07 -6.55
N GLU A 57 -15.50 6.59 -6.94
CA GLU A 57 -16.49 6.03 -6.04
C GLU A 57 -16.02 4.71 -5.39
N GLN A 58 -15.36 3.83 -6.14
CA GLN A 58 -14.74 2.62 -5.59
C GLN A 58 -13.59 2.95 -4.64
N ILE A 59 -12.78 3.96 -4.97
CA ILE A 59 -11.68 4.43 -4.10
C ILE A 59 -12.25 5.00 -2.80
N ARG A 60 -13.32 5.82 -2.86
CA ARG A 60 -14.00 6.37 -1.68
C ARG A 60 -14.67 5.28 -0.86
N ALA A 61 -15.32 4.30 -1.50
CA ALA A 61 -15.96 3.18 -0.84
C ALA A 61 -14.94 2.30 -0.09
N GLU A 62 -13.80 1.96 -0.69
CA GLU A 62 -12.72 1.23 0.02
C GLU A 62 -12.11 2.05 1.16
N ALA A 63 -11.91 3.36 0.96
CA ALA A 63 -11.41 4.23 2.03
C ALA A 63 -12.40 4.28 3.21
N ALA A 64 -13.71 4.36 2.93
CA ALA A 64 -14.76 4.32 3.94
C ALA A 64 -14.82 2.97 4.64
N LYS A 65 -14.75 1.84 3.90
CA LYS A 65 -14.68 0.49 4.49
C LYS A 65 -13.47 0.33 5.41
N LYS A 66 -12.29 0.77 4.97
CA LYS A 66 -11.06 0.70 5.77
C LYS A 66 -11.10 1.59 7.01
N LYS A 67 -11.80 2.72 6.97
CA LYS A 67 -12.05 3.55 8.17
C LYS A 67 -12.95 2.82 9.16
N ARG A 68 -14.10 2.31 8.70
CA ARG A 68 -15.05 1.54 9.52
C ARG A 68 -14.39 0.30 10.14
N GLU A 69 -13.58 -0.42 9.37
CA GLU A 69 -12.88 -1.61 9.87
C GLU A 69 -11.83 -1.25 10.94
N LYS A 70 -11.10 -0.14 10.76
CA LYS A 70 -10.17 0.36 11.79
C LYS A 70 -10.90 0.82 13.05
N GLU A 71 -12.05 1.44 12.91
CA GLU A 71 -12.88 1.85 14.06
C GLU A 71 -13.44 0.64 14.80
N ALA A 72 -13.95 -0.36 14.07
CA ALA A 72 -14.40 -1.63 14.64
C ALA A 72 -13.25 -2.37 15.35
N GLN A 73 -12.06 -2.44 14.73
CA GLN A 73 -10.88 -3.05 15.34
C GLN A 73 -10.45 -2.31 16.61
N LYS A 74 -10.44 -0.98 16.60
CA LYS A 74 -10.14 -0.19 17.80
C LYS A 74 -11.17 -0.40 18.90
N ASN A 75 -12.45 -0.51 18.54
CA ASN A 75 -13.50 -0.75 19.53
C ASN A 75 -13.39 -2.16 20.12
N ALA A 76 -13.19 -3.16 19.27
CA ALA A 76 -12.94 -4.53 19.71
C ALA A 76 -11.67 -4.63 20.59
N GLU A 77 -10.60 -3.91 20.24
CA GLU A 77 -9.38 -3.86 21.04
C GLU A 77 -9.63 -3.22 22.41
N LYS A 78 -10.45 -2.17 22.49
CA LYS A 78 -10.84 -1.54 23.75
C LYS A 78 -11.72 -2.44 24.61
N GLU A 79 -12.72 -3.09 24.03
CA GLU A 79 -13.62 -4.00 24.74
C GLU A 79 -12.86 -5.22 25.29
N MET A 80 -11.97 -5.79 24.49
CA MET A 80 -11.10 -6.88 24.89
C MET A 80 -10.08 -6.45 25.95
N LEU A 81 -9.52 -5.24 25.86
CA LEU A 81 -8.67 -4.67 26.91
C LEU A 81 -9.44 -4.43 28.21
N ALA A 82 -10.71 -4.00 28.13
CA ALA A 82 -11.56 -3.80 29.29
C ALA A 82 -11.98 -5.12 29.96
N LEU A 83 -12.28 -6.15 29.17
CA LEU A 83 -12.69 -7.48 29.65
C LEU A 83 -11.53 -8.31 30.19
N LEU A 84 -10.36 -8.24 29.55
CA LEU A 84 -9.23 -9.13 29.84
C LEU A 84 -8.04 -8.41 30.50
N GLY A 85 -8.17 -7.11 30.73
CA GLY A 85 -7.22 -6.28 31.45
C GLY A 85 -5.83 -6.20 30.81
N GLU A 86 -4.86 -5.73 31.58
CA GLU A 86 -3.46 -5.58 31.17
C GLU A 86 -2.79 -6.93 30.82
N ALA A 87 -3.32 -8.04 31.35
CA ALA A 87 -2.83 -9.40 31.09
C ALA A 87 -2.86 -9.79 29.60
N TYR A 88 -3.89 -9.39 28.84
CA TYR A 88 -3.95 -9.63 27.39
C TYR A 88 -2.97 -8.77 26.59
N ALA A 89 -2.81 -7.50 26.99
CA ALA A 89 -1.93 -6.56 26.30
C ALA A 89 -0.44 -6.97 26.37
N LEU A 90 -0.06 -7.75 27.39
CA LEU A 90 1.30 -8.26 27.58
C LEU A 90 1.60 -9.53 26.75
N ASP A 91 0.59 -10.35 26.45
CA ASP A 91 0.77 -11.58 25.66
C ASP A 91 1.01 -11.27 24.16
N GLY A 92 0.36 -10.24 23.63
CA GLY A 92 0.56 -9.79 22.24
C GLY A 92 1.92 -9.13 21.94
N LYS A 93 2.63 -8.62 22.96
CA LYS A 93 3.92 -7.93 22.78
C LYS A 93 5.13 -8.87 22.77
N LYS A 94 5.00 -10.13 23.20
CA LYS A 94 6.16 -11.05 23.34
C LYS A 94 6.64 -11.70 22.03
N LYS A 95 5.99 -11.51 20.88
CA LYS A 95 6.42 -12.09 19.57
C LYS A 95 6.99 -11.11 18.54
N LYS A 96 7.45 -9.92 18.93
CA LYS A 96 8.28 -9.03 18.08
C LYS A 96 9.68 -8.78 18.65
N LYS A 97 10.37 -9.83 19.11
CA LYS A 97 11.85 -9.87 19.09
C LYS A 97 12.30 -10.78 17.94
N LYS A 98 12.44 -10.23 16.73
CA LYS A 98 13.23 -10.83 15.65
C LYS A 98 14.32 -9.85 15.19
N LYS A 99 15.46 -10.04 15.85
CA LYS A 99 16.88 -9.87 15.47
C LYS A 99 17.40 -8.46 15.11
N PRO A 100 18.48 -7.99 15.79
CA PRO A 100 19.28 -6.87 15.30
C PRO A 100 19.96 -7.29 13.99
N LYS A 101 19.85 -6.44 12.96
CA LYS A 101 20.64 -6.57 11.74
C LYS A 101 22.09 -6.23 12.10
N LYS A 102 22.97 -7.23 12.00
CA LYS A 102 24.41 -7.02 11.88
C LYS A 102 24.65 -6.16 10.63
N THR A 103 25.08 -4.92 10.79
CA THR A 103 25.81 -4.22 9.73
C THR A 103 27.24 -4.73 9.79
N ALA A 104 27.54 -5.70 8.93
CA ALA A 104 28.90 -6.01 8.54
C ALA A 104 29.32 -4.92 7.54
N GLU A 105 30.15 -4.00 7.99
CA GLU A 105 31.08 -3.20 7.16
C GLU A 105 32.03 -2.47 8.13
N ASP A 106 32.78 -3.28 8.87
CA ASP A 106 34.08 -2.90 9.47
C ASP A 106 35.01 -4.03 9.03
N GLU A 107 35.37 -4.02 7.74
CA GLU A 107 36.39 -4.87 7.09
C GLU A 107 36.45 -4.50 5.59
N ALA A 108 37.03 -3.35 5.27
CA ALA A 108 37.73 -3.13 4.00
C ALA A 108 38.59 -1.87 4.12
N LYS A 109 39.87 -2.16 4.38
CA LYS A 109 41.05 -1.33 4.16
C LYS A 109 41.02 -0.57 2.84
#